data_AF-A0A1U7PW94-F1
#
_entry.id   AF-A0A1U7PW94-F1
#
_cell.length_a   1.000
_cell.length_b   1.000
_cell.length_c   1.000
_cell.angle_alpha   90.00
_cell.angle_beta   90.00
_cell.angle_gamma   90.00
#
_symmetry.space_group_name_H-M   'P 1'
#
loop_
_entity.id
_entity.type
_entity.pdbx_description
1 polymer ?
#
loop_
_entity_poly.entity_id
_entity_poly.type
_entity_poly.pdbx_seq_one_letter_code
_entity_poly.pdbx_strand_id
1 'polypeptide(L)'
;MKSKENLSQMSNEALIKNYKSAKGIYIAFAAIFVLLLISCLYLTVAKGFSVFTVLPFTFIPILIANVMSFGKVKEEMKARKLI
;
A
#
# COMPACT_ATOMS: atom_id res chain seq x y z
N MET A 1 3.27 -8.73 16.83
CA MET A 1 2.69 -7.42 17.19
C MET A 1 3.82 -6.45 17.53
N LYS A 2 4.38 -5.76 16.52
CA LYS A 2 5.44 -4.72 16.65
C LYS A 2 5.05 -3.61 15.68
N SER A 3 4.36 -2.54 16.11
CA SER A 3 4.07 -1.45 15.17
C SER A 3 3.70 -0.10 15.78
N LYS A 4 3.21 -0.01 17.02
CA LYS A 4 2.89 1.31 17.62
C LYS A 4 4.09 2.03 18.22
N GLU A 5 5.06 1.32 18.80
CA GLU A 5 6.11 1.96 19.60
C GLU A 5 7.31 2.54 18.83
N ASN A 6 7.43 2.36 17.50
CA ASN A 6 8.64 2.80 16.78
C ASN A 6 8.52 4.10 15.98
N LEU A 7 7.33 4.49 15.49
CA LEU A 7 7.21 5.72 14.67
C LEU A 7 7.40 6.99 15.49
N SER A 8 6.82 7.03 16.70
CA SER A 8 6.95 8.18 17.59
C SER A 8 8.37 8.36 18.13
N GLN A 9 9.20 7.31 18.10
CA GLN A 9 10.61 7.36 18.53
C GLN A 9 11.58 7.71 17.39
N MET A 10 11.14 7.73 16.13
CA MET A 10 12.00 8.11 15.00
C MET A 10 12.33 9.60 15.05
N SER A 11 13.58 9.94 14.70
CA SER A 11 13.96 11.33 14.42
C SER A 11 13.17 11.85 13.21
N ASN A 12 13.04 13.17 13.09
CA ASN A 12 12.31 13.79 11.99
C ASN A 12 12.90 13.41 10.62
N GLU A 13 14.23 13.31 10.50
CA GLU A 13 14.87 12.91 9.24
C GLU A 13 14.58 11.44 8.89
N ALA A 14 14.63 10.56 9.89
CA ALA A 14 14.32 9.15 9.72
C ALA A 14 12.85 8.95 9.32
N LEU A 15 11.94 9.74 9.92
CA LEU A 15 10.52 9.71 9.61
C LEU A 15 10.22 10.24 8.19
N ILE A 16 10.86 11.34 7.77
CA ILE A 16 10.74 11.89 6.40
C ILE A 16 11.24 10.86 5.36
N LYS A 17 12.39 10.22 5.62
CA LYS A 17 12.94 9.20 4.74
C LYS A 17 11.99 8.01 4.63
N ASN A 18 11.46 7.54 5.76
CA ASN A 18 10.49 6.45 5.80
C ASN A 18 9.20 6.82 5.05
N TYR A 19 8.69 8.03 5.21
CA TYR A 19 7.52 8.53 4.48
C TYR A 19 7.74 8.55 2.96
N LYS A 20 8.89 9.04 2.48
CA LYS A 20 9.21 9.04 1.04
C LYS A 20 9.30 7.63 0.48
N SER A 21 9.97 6.71 1.18
CA SER A 21 10.05 5.30 0.78
C SER A 21 8.68 4.64 0.79
N ALA A 22 7.89 4.81 1.85
CA ALA A 22 6.55 4.25 1.96
C ALA A 22 5.61 4.80 0.87
N LYS A 23 5.70 6.10 0.54
CA LYS A 23 4.96 6.71 -0.57
C LYS A 23 5.35 6.11 -1.91
N GLY A 24 6.65 5.91 -2.15
CA GLY A 24 7.15 5.28 -3.38
C GLY A 24 6.64 3.86 -3.54
N ILE A 25 6.74 3.05 -2.49
CA ILE A 25 6.22 1.67 -2.47
C ILE A 25 4.71 1.66 -2.69
N TYR A 26 3.97 2.54 -2.03
CA TYR A 26 2.52 2.64 -2.19
C TYR A 26 2.12 2.97 -3.64
N ILE A 27 2.78 3.95 -4.27
CA ILE A 27 2.51 4.33 -5.66
C ILE A 27 2.86 3.18 -6.62
N ALA A 28 4.02 2.55 -6.45
CA ALA A 28 4.44 1.42 -7.28
C ALA A 28 3.48 0.23 -7.15
N PHE A 29 3.11 -0.10 -5.92
CA PHE A 29 2.15 -1.17 -5.64
C PHE A 29 0.77 -0.87 -6.25
N ALA A 30 0.27 0.36 -6.11
CA ALA A 30 -0.99 0.78 -6.71
C ALA A 30 -0.95 0.68 -8.25
N ALA A 31 0.14 1.13 -8.88
CA ALA A 31 0.29 1.05 -10.34
C ALA A 31 0.29 -0.41 -10.83
N ILE A 32 1.06 -1.28 -10.18
CA ILE A 32 1.11 -2.71 -10.51
C ILE A 32 -0.25 -3.37 -10.28
N PHE A 33 -0.94 -3.02 -9.19
CA PHE A 33 -2.25 -3.57 -8.87
C PHE A 33 -3.33 -3.16 -9.89
N VAL A 34 -3.29 -1.93 -10.40
CA VAL A 34 -4.18 -1.49 -11.48
C VAL A 34 -3.92 -2.28 -12.76
N LEU A 35 -2.66 -2.49 -13.14
CA LEU A 35 -2.30 -3.32 -14.29
C LEU A 35 -2.77 -4.77 -14.14
N LEU A 36 -2.63 -5.32 -12.93
CA LEU A 36 -3.14 -6.66 -12.58
C LEU A 36 -4.65 -6.71 -12.76
N LEU A 37 -5.40 -5.74 -12.23
CA LEU A 37 -6.86 -5.68 -12.34
C LEU A 37 -7.31 -5.62 -13.80
N ILE A 38 -6.72 -4.72 -14.60
CA ILE A 38 -7.07 -4.59 -16.03
C ILE A 38 -6.82 -5.92 -16.76
N SER A 39 -5.67 -6.54 -16.50
CA SER A 39 -5.31 -7.81 -17.13
C SER A 39 -6.26 -8.95 -16.72
N CYS A 40 -6.59 -9.03 -15.44
CA CYS A 40 -7.50 -10.05 -14.91
C CYS A 40 -8.94 -9.85 -15.41
N LEU A 41 -9.40 -8.60 -15.51
CA LEU A 41 -10.71 -8.28 -16.08
C LEU A 41 -10.77 -8.64 -17.56
N TYR A 42 -9.74 -8.27 -18.34
CA TYR A 42 -9.63 -8.63 -19.75
C TYR A 42 -9.68 -10.15 -19.94
N LEU A 43 -8.89 -10.90 -19.17
CA LEU A 43 -8.88 -12.36 -19.21
C LEU A 43 -10.23 -12.97 -18.81
N THR A 44 -10.90 -12.39 -17.80
CA THR A 44 -12.22 -12.86 -17.36
C THR A 44 -13.29 -12.66 -18.43
N VAL A 45 -13.28 -11.51 -19.12
CA VAL A 45 -14.21 -11.26 -20.23
C VAL A 45 -13.89 -12.15 -21.44
N ALA A 46 -12.61 -12.34 -21.76
CA ALA A 46 -12.19 -13.10 -22.94
C ALA A 46 -12.30 -14.62 -22.77
N LYS A 47 -12.05 -15.15 -21.57
CA LYS A 47 -11.97 -16.60 -21.30
C LYS A 47 -13.02 -17.11 -20.30
N GLY A 48 -13.85 -16.22 -19.75
CA GLY A 48 -14.80 -16.54 -18.70
C GLY A 48 -14.15 -16.60 -17.31
N PHE A 49 -14.93 -17.07 -16.34
CA PHE A 49 -14.50 -17.18 -14.94
C PHE A 49 -13.31 -18.14 -14.79
N SER A 50 -12.24 -17.67 -14.16
CA SER A 50 -11.02 -18.48 -13.96
C SER A 50 -10.27 -18.06 -12.70
N VAL A 51 -9.13 -18.71 -12.43
CA VAL A 51 -8.23 -18.33 -11.33
C VAL A 51 -7.82 -16.86 -11.40
N PHE A 52 -7.70 -16.29 -12.60
CA PHE A 52 -7.37 -14.88 -12.78
C PHE A 52 -8.49 -13.94 -12.32
N THR A 53 -9.74 -14.39 -12.30
CA THR A 53 -10.88 -13.59 -11.80
C THR A 53 -10.81 -13.41 -10.29
N VAL A 54 -10.41 -14.45 -9.55
CA VAL A 54 -10.31 -14.41 -8.08
C VAL A 54 -8.97 -13.87 -7.58
N LEU A 55 -7.92 -13.94 -8.41
CA LEU A 55 -6.56 -13.49 -8.09
C LEU A 55 -6.48 -12.07 -7.50
N PRO A 56 -7.08 -11.00 -8.06
CA PRO A 56 -6.98 -9.67 -7.46
C PRO A 56 -7.58 -9.57 -6.05
N PHE A 57 -8.58 -10.39 -5.74
CA PHE A 57 -9.23 -10.40 -4.43
C PHE A 57 -8.34 -10.99 -3.33
N THR A 58 -7.45 -11.93 -3.68
CA THR A 58 -6.52 -12.51 -2.69
C THR A 58 -5.53 -11.49 -2.15
N PHE A 59 -5.28 -10.41 -2.90
CA PHE A 59 -4.40 -9.32 -2.50
C PHE A 59 -5.11 -8.20 -1.72
N ILE A 60 -6.42 -8.28 -1.48
CA ILE A 60 -7.13 -7.25 -0.69
C ILE A 60 -6.57 -7.12 0.74
N PRO A 61 -6.28 -8.21 1.49
CA PRO A 61 -5.70 -8.09 2.83
C PRO A 61 -4.35 -7.35 2.83
N ILE A 62 -3.50 -7.62 1.84
CA ILE A 62 -2.19 -6.96 1.75
C ILE A 62 -2.32 -5.49 1.32
N LEU A 63 -3.32 -5.16 0.49
CA LEU A 63 -3.68 -3.78 0.15
C LEU A 63 -4.09 -3.00 1.39
N ILE A 64 -5.02 -3.55 2.18
CA ILE A 64 -5.51 -2.93 3.41
C ILE A 64 -4.35 -2.71 4.39
N ALA A 65 -3.47 -3.71 4.56
CA ALA A 65 -2.30 -3.59 5.42
C ALA A 65 -1.34 -2.47 4.96
N ASN A 66 -1.08 -2.35 3.65
CA ASN A 66 -0.23 -1.30 3.08
C ASN A 66 -0.86 0.10 3.25
N VAL A 67 -2.16 0.24 2.97
CA VAL A 67 -2.90 1.50 3.14
C VAL A 67 -2.88 1.94 4.60
N MET A 68 -3.15 1.02 5.54
CA MET A 68 -3.10 1.33 6.98
C MET A 68 -1.69 1.68 7.45
N SER A 69 -0.67 0.98 6.96
CA SER A 69 0.74 1.26 7.31
C SER A 69 1.15 2.66 6.83
N PHE A 70 0.85 3.00 5.58
CA PHE A 70 1.13 4.33 5.02
C PHE A 70 0.31 5.42 5.73
N GLY A 71 -0.95 5.16 6.04
CA GLY A 71 -1.82 6.05 6.81
C GLY A 71 -1.21 6.45 8.14
N LYS A 72 -0.70 5.47 8.92
CA LYS A 72 -0.05 5.72 10.21
C LYS A 72 1.19 6.61 10.09
N VAL A 73 2.05 6.36 9.09
CA VAL A 73 3.24 7.21 8.85
C VAL A 73 2.82 8.63 8.45
N LYS A 74 1.78 8.77 7.63
CA LYS A 74 1.24 10.06 7.21
C LYS A 74 0.63 10.84 8.38
N GLU A 75 -0.08 10.17 9.29
CA GLU A 75 -0.63 10.81 10.49
C GLU A 75 0.47 11.34 11.41
N GLU A 76 1.52 10.55 11.65
CA GLU A 76 2.67 11.00 12.47
C GLU A 76 3.38 12.22 11.83
N MET A 77 3.56 12.20 10.50
CA MET A 77 4.14 13.33 9.75
C MET A 77 3.28 14.60 9.87
N LYS A 78 1.95 14.48 9.84
CA LYS A 78 1.03 15.60 10.05
C LYS A 78 1.04 16.10 11.50
N ALA A 79 1.04 15.20 12.47
CA ALA A 79 1.07 15.53 13.89
C ALA A 79 2.32 16.38 14.24
N ARG A 80 3.44 16.10 13.57
CA ARG A 80 4.70 16.84 13.70
C ARG A 80 4.85 18.04 12.76
N LYS A 81 3.83 18.35 11.94
CA LYS A 81 3.84 19.43 10.93
C LYS A 81 5.00 19.32 9.93
N LEU A 82 5.36 18.10 9.54
CA LEU A 82 6.42 17.82 8.58
C LEU A 82 5.90 17.69 7.14
N ILE A 83 4.58 17.67 6.95
CA ILE A 83 3.82 17.74 5.68
C ILE A 83 2.52 18.51 5.86
#